data_AF-A0A434TBD2-F1
#
_entry.id   AF-A0A434TBD2-F1
#
_cell.length_a   1.000
_cell.length_b   1.000
_cell.length_c   1.000
_cell.angle_alpha   90.00
_cell.angle_beta   90.00
_cell.angle_gamma   90.00
#
_symmetry.space_group_name_H-M   'P 1'
#
loop_
_entity.id
_entity.type
_entity.pdbx_description
1 polymer ?
#
loop_
_entity_poly.entity_id
_entity_poly.type
_entity_poly.pdbx_seq_one_letter_code
_entity_poly.pdbx_strand_id
1 'polypeptide(L)'
;VGPIYDQQVIVTLVKGDRVLIAEAPAAPPVPKIAACDALWTAADAAAQKFQEAYQASELKDEKAYDAANAAWEKGDGDYRACMGEHLPGDPAFPALLAHAQELADHMAGK
;
A
#
# COMPACT_ATOMS: atom_id res chain seq x y z
N VAL A 1 -6.67 -2.31 -5.38
CA VAL A 1 -6.84 -2.47 -3.93
C VAL A 1 -5.97 -3.63 -3.50
N GLY A 2 -5.17 -3.48 -2.44
CA GLY A 2 -4.21 -4.48 -2.00
C GLY A 2 -2.75 -4.04 -2.12
N PRO A 3 -1.83 -4.80 -1.51
CA PRO A 3 -0.41 -4.46 -1.47
C PRO A 3 0.21 -4.52 -2.86
N ILE A 4 0.90 -3.45 -3.23
CA ILE A 4 1.84 -3.41 -4.36
C ILE A 4 3.19 -3.84 -3.79
N TYR A 5 3.84 -4.88 -4.31
CA TYR A 5 5.15 -5.30 -3.74
C TYR A 5 6.33 -4.52 -4.33
N ASP A 6 6.16 -3.95 -5.52
CA ASP A 6 7.13 -3.05 -6.15
C ASP A 6 6.92 -1.61 -5.66
N GLN A 7 7.28 -1.39 -4.40
CA GLN A 7 7.04 -0.14 -3.69
C GLN A 7 7.92 1.01 -4.20
N GLN A 8 7.37 2.23 -4.10
CA GLN A 8 8.07 3.48 -4.43
C GLN A 8 8.26 4.31 -3.15
N VAL A 9 9.36 5.05 -3.07
CA VAL A 9 9.50 6.18 -2.17
C VAL A 9 8.95 7.40 -2.90
N ILE A 10 7.89 8.01 -2.35
CA ILE A 10 7.27 9.21 -2.90
C ILE A 10 7.50 10.35 -1.90
N VAL A 11 8.07 11.45 -2.39
CA VAL A 11 8.40 12.62 -1.56
C VAL A 11 7.73 13.84 -2.14
N THR A 12 7.01 14.56 -1.28
CA THR A 12 6.40 15.85 -1.60
C THR A 12 7.12 16.96 -0.85
N LEU A 13 7.67 17.94 -1.58
CA LEU A 13 8.32 19.11 -1.03
C LEU A 13 7.54 20.38 -1.39
N VAL A 14 7.19 21.18 -0.38
CA VAL A 14 6.58 22.51 -0.58
C VAL A 14 7.68 23.56 -0.54
N LYS A 15 7.85 24.31 -1.63
CA LYS A 15 8.87 25.36 -1.79
C LYS A 15 8.21 26.67 -2.23
N GLY A 16 7.90 27.53 -1.26
CA GLY A 16 7.15 28.77 -1.52
C GLY A 16 5.74 28.48 -2.01
N ASP A 17 5.43 28.93 -3.22
CA ASP A 17 4.16 28.72 -3.92
C ASP A 17 4.12 27.44 -4.77
N ARG A 18 5.17 26.61 -4.71
CA ARG A 18 5.31 25.39 -5.53
C ARG A 18 5.27 24.13 -4.68
N VAL A 19 4.68 23.07 -5.26
CA VAL A 19 4.77 21.70 -4.77
C VAL A 19 5.61 20.91 -5.77
N LEU A 20 6.67 20.26 -5.28
CA LEU A 20 7.51 19.34 -6.03
C LEU A 20 7.22 17.93 -5.56
N ILE A 21 7.09 16.98 -6.48
CA ILE A 21 6.88 15.57 -6.18
C ILE A 21 7.99 14.79 -6.89
N ALA A 22 8.70 13.95 -6.14
CA ALA A 22 9.65 13.00 -6.66
C ALA A 22 9.22 11.58 -6.27
N GLU A 23 9.44 10.64 -7.18
CA GLU A 23 9.24 9.22 -6.92
C GLU A 23 10.47 8.44 -7.40
N ALA A 24 10.81 7.40 -6.65
CA ALA A 24 11.85 6.45 -7.04
C ALA A 24 11.53 5.06 -6.47
N PRO A 25 12.00 3.97 -7.12
CA PRO A 25 11.84 2.63 -6.57
C PRO A 25 12.43 2.53 -5.16
N ALA A 26 11.72 1.87 -4.23
CA ALA A 26 12.21 1.70 -2.88
C ALA A 26 13.53 0.91 -2.85
N ALA A 27 14.57 1.54 -2.30
CA ALA A 27 15.90 0.97 -2.12
C ALA A 27 16.35 1.23 -0.68
N PRO A 28 16.48 0.20 0.18
CA PRO A 28 16.18 -1.22 -0.07
C PRO A 28 14.68 -1.47 -0.32
N PRO A 29 14.29 -2.64 -0.86
CA PRO A 29 12.87 -3.00 -0.99
C PRO A 29 12.15 -2.92 0.36
N VAL A 30 10.88 -2.48 0.34
CA VAL A 30 10.05 -2.46 1.54
C VAL A 30 9.84 -3.91 2.03
N PRO A 31 10.12 -4.21 3.31
CA PRO A 31 10.01 -5.55 3.85
C PRO A 31 8.56 -6.05 3.82
N LYS A 32 8.40 -7.35 3.57
CA LYS A 32 7.12 -8.03 3.77
C LYS A 32 6.96 -8.37 5.25
N ILE A 33 6.01 -7.71 5.90
CA ILE A 33 5.72 -7.93 7.31
C ILE A 33 4.64 -9.01 7.40
N ALA A 34 5.01 -10.20 7.86
CA ALA A 34 4.15 -11.38 7.81
C ALA A 34 2.78 -11.18 8.48
N ALA A 35 2.73 -10.42 9.58
CA ALA A 35 1.48 -10.07 10.24
C ALA A 35 0.55 -9.22 9.35
N CYS A 36 1.11 -8.29 8.58
CA CYS A 36 0.36 -7.44 7.67
C CYS A 36 -0.09 -8.22 6.43
N ASP A 37 0.78 -9.06 5.86
CA ASP A 37 0.44 -9.95 4.74
C ASP A 37 -0.71 -10.92 5.10
N ALA A 38 -0.79 -11.36 6.36
CA ALA A 38 -1.88 -12.21 6.83
C ALA A 38 -3.24 -11.48 6.83
N LEU A 39 -3.27 -10.19 7.16
CA LEU A 39 -4.50 -9.37 7.08
C LEU A 39 -4.99 -9.26 5.64
N TRP A 40 -4.08 -8.99 4.70
CA TRP A 40 -4.42 -8.95 3.28
C TRP A 40 -4.91 -10.30 2.77
N THR A 41 -4.19 -11.38 3.10
CA THR A 41 -4.54 -12.74 2.68
C THR A 41 -5.94 -13.15 3.16
N ALA A 42 -6.30 -12.82 4.41
CA ALA A 42 -7.62 -13.09 4.95
C ALA A 42 -8.72 -12.31 4.24
N ALA A 43 -8.46 -11.03 3.92
CA ALA A 43 -9.39 -10.18 3.18
C ALA A 43 -9.58 -10.65 1.74
N ASP A 44 -8.49 -11.01 1.04
CA ASP A 44 -8.54 -11.53 -0.32
C ASP A 44 -9.32 -12.84 -0.40
N ALA A 45 -9.10 -13.76 0.54
CA ALA A 45 -9.87 -15.01 0.63
C ALA A 45 -11.37 -14.76 0.90
N ALA A 46 -11.72 -13.72 1.66
CA ALA A 46 -13.12 -13.34 1.87
C ALA A 46 -13.73 -12.73 0.59
N ALA A 47 -13.01 -11.82 -0.07
CA ALA A 47 -13.45 -11.19 -1.31
C ALA A 47 -13.65 -12.20 -2.45
N GLN A 48 -12.74 -13.17 -2.58
CA GLN A 48 -12.82 -14.23 -3.60
C GLN A 48 -14.12 -15.03 -3.50
N LYS A 49 -14.60 -15.35 -2.29
CA LYS A 49 -15.90 -16.05 -2.11
C LYS A 49 -17.08 -15.26 -2.63
N PHE A 50 -17.08 -13.95 -2.40
CA PHE A 50 -18.12 -13.06 -2.92
C PHE A 50 -17.99 -12.89 -4.44
N GLN A 51 -16.76 -12.83 -4.94
CA GLN A 51 -16.50 -12.74 -6.38
C GLN A 51 -16.92 -14.00 -7.13
N GLU A 52 -16.76 -15.18 -6.53
CA GLU A 52 -17.28 -16.45 -7.07
C GLU A 52 -18.81 -16.42 -7.15
N ALA A 53 -19.50 -15.94 -6.11
CA ALA A 53 -20.96 -15.79 -6.13
C ALA A 53 -21.43 -14.79 -7.20
N TYR A 54 -20.74 -13.66 -7.34
CA TYR A 54 -20.99 -12.69 -8.39
C TYR A 54 -20.80 -13.31 -9.79
N GLN A 55 -19.72 -14.05 -10.02
CA GLN A 55 -19.49 -14.75 -11.30
C GLN A 55 -20.55 -15.83 -11.56
N ALA A 56 -20.90 -16.64 -10.56
CA ALA A 56 -21.93 -17.68 -10.67
C ALA A 56 -23.32 -17.11 -10.98
N SER A 57 -23.57 -15.84 -10.63
CA SER A 57 -24.80 -15.12 -10.96
C SER A 57 -24.85 -14.57 -12.40
N GLU A 58 -23.86 -14.87 -13.23
CA GLU A 58 -23.65 -14.21 -14.53
C GLU A 58 -23.51 -12.69 -14.38
N LEU A 59 -22.81 -12.25 -13.33
CA LEU A 59 -22.55 -10.84 -13.01
C LEU A 59 -23.81 -10.03 -12.68
N LYS A 60 -24.83 -10.67 -12.07
CA LYS A 60 -26.10 -10.03 -11.69
C LYS A 60 -26.26 -9.79 -10.19
N ASP A 61 -25.50 -10.49 -9.36
CA ASP A 61 -25.51 -10.33 -7.90
C ASP A 61 -24.62 -9.16 -7.49
N GLU A 62 -25.13 -7.95 -7.67
CA GLU A 62 -24.46 -6.71 -7.28
C GLU A 62 -24.08 -6.69 -5.79
N LYS A 63 -24.85 -7.36 -4.92
CA LYS A 63 -24.52 -7.42 -3.49
C LYS A 63 -23.26 -8.24 -3.24
N ALA A 64 -23.08 -9.33 -3.98
CA ALA A 64 -21.84 -10.10 -3.92
C ALA A 64 -20.66 -9.29 -4.46
N TYR A 65 -20.84 -8.54 -5.55
CA TYR A 65 -19.82 -7.63 -6.06
C TYR A 65 -19.42 -6.56 -5.02
N ASP A 66 -20.40 -5.89 -4.41
CA ASP A 66 -20.15 -4.87 -3.39
C ASP A 66 -19.47 -5.46 -2.14
N ALA A 67 -19.88 -6.65 -1.72
CA ALA A 67 -19.25 -7.35 -0.60
C ALA A 67 -17.80 -7.73 -0.87
N ALA A 68 -17.46 -8.13 -2.12
CA ALA A 68 -16.07 -8.39 -2.51
C ALA A 68 -15.23 -7.11 -2.43
N ASN A 69 -15.73 -6.00 -2.97
CA ASN A 69 -15.04 -4.71 -2.91
C ASN A 69 -14.86 -4.21 -1.48
N ALA A 70 -15.90 -4.29 -0.65
CA ALA A 70 -15.82 -3.90 0.75
C ALA A 70 -14.79 -4.73 1.53
N ALA A 71 -14.69 -6.04 1.25
CA ALA A 71 -13.69 -6.91 1.85
C ALA A 71 -12.26 -6.51 1.42
N TRP A 72 -12.03 -6.26 0.14
CA TRP A 72 -10.73 -5.79 -0.34
C TRP A 72 -10.36 -4.41 0.21
N GLU A 73 -11.26 -3.43 0.19
CA GLU A 73 -11.01 -2.07 0.71
C GLU A 73 -10.66 -2.09 2.19
N LYS A 74 -11.40 -2.88 2.97
CA LYS A 74 -11.09 -3.06 4.39
C LYS A 74 -9.73 -3.73 4.57
N GLY A 75 -9.44 -4.80 3.84
CA GLY A 75 -8.16 -5.51 3.92
C GLY A 75 -6.96 -4.64 3.58
N ASP A 76 -7.11 -3.81 2.55
CA ASP A 76 -6.12 -2.84 2.10
C ASP A 76 -5.90 -1.72 3.13
N GLY A 77 -6.98 -1.23 3.76
CA GLY A 77 -6.91 -0.30 4.89
C GLY A 77 -6.18 -0.90 6.10
N ASP A 78 -6.57 -2.11 6.51
CA ASP A 78 -5.97 -2.82 7.65
C ASP A 78 -4.50 -3.16 7.39
N TYR A 79 -4.16 -3.62 6.17
CA TYR A 79 -2.78 -3.87 5.75
C TYR A 79 -1.92 -2.60 5.88
N ARG A 80 -2.39 -1.46 5.35
CA ARG A 80 -1.65 -0.20 5.43
C ARG A 80 -1.50 0.30 6.87
N ALA A 81 -2.53 0.16 7.69
CA ALA A 81 -2.44 0.51 9.11
C ALA A 81 -1.38 -0.33 9.83
N CYS A 82 -1.38 -1.65 9.58
CA CYS A 82 -0.36 -2.57 10.10
C CYS A 82 1.05 -2.20 9.63
N MET A 83 1.23 -1.91 8.34
CA MET A 83 2.53 -1.45 7.82
C MET A 83 2.96 -0.14 8.47
N GLY A 84 2.05 0.81 8.69
CA GLY A 84 2.34 2.06 9.38
C GLY A 84 2.78 1.89 10.84
N GLU A 85 2.29 0.86 11.52
CA GLU A 85 2.70 0.51 12.89
C GLU A 85 4.05 -0.21 12.93
N HIS A 86 4.25 -1.19 12.04
CA HIS A 86 5.40 -2.10 12.13
C HIS A 86 6.62 -1.66 11.32
N LEU A 87 6.43 -1.04 10.15
CA LEU A 87 7.53 -0.66 9.27
C LEU A 87 8.55 0.26 9.96
N PRO A 88 8.17 1.25 10.80
CA PRO A 88 9.15 2.08 11.48
C PRO A 88 10.11 1.33 12.42
N GLY A 89 9.72 0.15 12.91
CA GLY A 89 10.56 -0.72 13.73
C GLY A 89 11.43 -1.70 12.93
N ASP A 90 11.26 -1.77 11.61
CA ASP A 90 12.02 -2.67 10.75
C ASP A 90 13.43 -2.12 10.46
N PRO A 91 14.48 -2.97 10.44
CA PRO A 91 15.86 -2.55 10.11
C PRO A 91 16.03 -1.84 8.75
N ALA A 92 15.13 -2.06 7.79
CA ALA A 92 15.17 -1.40 6.48
C ALA A 92 14.70 0.06 6.52
N PHE A 93 13.91 0.44 7.53
CA PHE A 93 13.25 1.74 7.58
C PHE A 93 14.20 2.94 7.63
N PRO A 94 15.30 2.94 8.40
CA PRO A 94 16.27 4.03 8.37
C PRO A 94 16.86 4.29 6.97
N ALA A 95 17.09 3.23 6.18
CA ALA A 95 17.61 3.38 4.82
C ALA A 95 16.54 3.93 3.86
N LEU A 96 15.28 3.51 4.01
CA LEU A 96 14.15 4.08 3.26
C LEU A 96 13.96 5.57 3.56
N LEU A 97 14.10 5.97 4.83
CA LEU A 97 14.05 7.38 5.25
C LEU A 97 15.21 8.18 4.66
N ALA A 98 16.43 7.63 4.66
CA ALA A 98 17.58 8.28 4.05
C ALA A 98 17.36 8.51 2.55
N HIS A 99 16.85 7.50 1.83
CA HIS A 99 16.52 7.63 0.41
C HIS A 99 15.43 8.70 0.17
N ALA A 100 14.40 8.78 1.01
CA ALA A 100 13.41 9.86 0.94
C ALA A 100 14.04 11.24 1.17
N GLN A 101 14.98 11.34 2.11
CA GLN A 101 15.70 12.58 2.40
C GLN A 101 16.59 13.01 1.22
N GLU A 102 17.27 12.07 0.56
CA GLU A 102 18.07 12.35 -0.65
C GLU A 102 17.21 12.93 -1.79
N LEU A 103 16.02 12.36 -2.01
CA LEU A 103 15.06 12.91 -2.99
C LEU A 103 14.61 14.32 -2.60
N ALA A 104 14.34 14.55 -1.32
CA ALA A 104 13.95 15.85 -0.80
C ALA A 104 15.06 16.89 -0.99
N ASP A 105 16.30 16.55 -0.67
CA ASP A 105 17.46 17.42 -0.79
C ASP A 105 17.76 17.76 -2.25
N HIS A 106 17.66 16.79 -3.15
CA HIS A 106 17.77 17.02 -4.59
C HIS A 106 16.72 18.02 -5.10
N MET A 107 15.46 17.87 -4.69
CA MET A 107 14.39 18.83 -5.03
C MET A 107 14.60 20.21 -4.41
N ALA A 108 15.19 20.27 -3.21
CA ALA A 108 15.55 21.52 -2.55
C ALA A 108 16.72 22.24 -3.25
N GLY A 109 17.55 21.50 -4.00
CA GLY A 109 18.78 21.97 -4.62
C GLY A 109 19.97 21.94 -3.66
N LYS A 110 20.01 20.94 -2.77
CA LYS A 110 21.07 20.70 -1.79
C LYS A 110 21.95 19.53 -2.21
#